data_AF-G3EER9-F1
#
_entry.id   AF-G3EER9-F1
#
_cell.length_a   1.000
_cell.length_b   1.000
_cell.length_c   1.000
_cell.angle_alpha   90.00
_cell.angle_beta   90.00
_cell.angle_gamma   90.00
#
_symmetry.space_group_name_H-M   'P 1'
#
loop_
_entity.id
_entity.type
_entity.pdbx_description
1 polymer ?
#
loop_
_entity_poly.entity_id
_entity_poly.type
_entity_poly.pdbx_seq_one_letter_code
_entity_poly.pdbx_strand_id
1 'polypeptide(L)'
;FACRYHGWAYDTGGNLVNVPFEEEAFSGFKKEEWGPLQARVEIYKGLVFANWDPEAPDLLTYLSDATPYMDTMLDRSEAGTEAIGVMQKWVIPCNWKAPAEH
;
A
#
# COMPACT_ATOMS: atom_id res chain seq x y z
N PHE A 1 -9.95 4.44 11.53
CA PHE A 1 -10.45 3.07 11.35
C PHE A 1 -10.66 2.42 12.71
N ALA A 2 -11.63 1.50 12.87
CA ALA A 2 -11.88 0.83 14.14
C ALA A 2 -12.05 -0.68 13.93
N CYS A 3 -11.26 -1.48 14.63
CA CYS A 3 -11.38 -2.93 14.62
C CYS A 3 -12.73 -3.35 15.21
N ARG A 4 -13.51 -4.13 14.44
CA ARG A 4 -14.85 -4.56 14.84
C ARG A 4 -14.87 -5.60 15.96
N TYR A 5 -13.74 -6.22 16.26
CA TYR A 5 -13.67 -7.24 17.30
C TYR A 5 -13.57 -6.61 18.70
N HIS A 6 -12.50 -5.86 18.98
CA HIS A 6 -12.24 -5.32 20.32
C HIS A 6 -12.10 -3.79 20.36
N GLY A 7 -12.50 -3.10 19.29
CA GLY A 7 -12.59 -1.63 19.29
C GLY A 7 -11.27 -0.87 19.26
N TRP A 8 -10.13 -1.53 18.99
CA TRP A 8 -8.87 -0.83 18.74
C TRP A 8 -9.04 0.13 17.56
N ALA A 9 -8.72 1.41 17.78
CA ALA A 9 -8.90 2.45 16.77
C ALA A 9 -7.56 2.95 16.26
N TYR A 10 -7.50 3.14 14.94
CA TYR A 10 -6.33 3.56 14.21
C TYR A 10 -6.63 4.86 13.47
N ASP A 11 -5.64 5.75 13.35
CA ASP A 11 -5.74 6.90 12.46
C ASP A 11 -5.61 6.49 10.98
N THR A 12 -5.58 7.46 10.07
CA THR A 12 -5.43 7.19 8.62
C THR A 12 -4.01 6.79 8.22
N GLY A 13 -3.01 6.98 9.08
CA GLY A 13 -1.64 6.50 8.91
C GLY A 13 -1.42 5.09 9.45
N GLY A 14 -2.43 4.48 10.07
CA GLY A 14 -2.34 3.15 10.66
C GLY A 14 -1.79 3.17 12.09
N ASN A 15 -1.57 4.31 12.73
CA ASN A 15 -1.12 4.35 14.11
C ASN A 15 -2.26 3.93 15.04
N LEU A 16 -1.97 3.07 16.02
CA LEU A 16 -2.93 2.75 17.08
C LEU A 16 -3.11 3.97 17.98
N VAL A 17 -4.30 4.57 17.97
CA VAL A 17 -4.59 5.82 18.70
C VAL A 17 -5.47 5.60 19.92
N ASN A 18 -6.23 4.50 19.96
CA ASN A 18 -7.10 4.19 21.09
C ASN A 18 -7.25 2.68 21.31
N VAL A 19 -7.18 2.26 22.58
CA VAL A 19 -7.48 0.91 23.05
C VAL A 19 -8.54 1.00 24.14
N PRO A 20 -9.70 0.32 24.00
CA PRO A 20 -10.69 0.28 25.08
C PRO A 20 -10.11 -0.34 26.36
N PHE A 21 -10.41 0.26 27.51
CA PHE A 21 -9.93 -0.17 28.84
C PHE A 21 -8.39 -0.21 28.96
N GLU A 22 -7.69 0.70 28.27
CA GLU A 22 -6.22 0.75 28.27
C GLU A 22 -5.64 0.88 29.69
N GLU A 23 -6.17 1.80 30.50
CA GLU A 23 -5.67 2.04 31.86
C GLU A 23 -5.93 0.86 32.80
N GLU A 24 -7.06 0.16 32.64
CA GLU A 24 -7.49 -0.92 33.53
C GLU A 24 -6.88 -2.29 33.17
N ALA A 25 -6.59 -2.54 31.89
CA ALA A 25 -6.21 -3.87 31.40
C ALA A 25 -4.83 -3.95 30.75
N PHE A 26 -4.19 -2.83 30.39
CA PHE A 26 -2.97 -2.80 29.59
C PHE A 26 -1.83 -2.04 30.27
N SER A 27 -1.32 -2.58 31.38
CA SER A 27 -0.18 -1.99 32.09
C SER A 27 1.14 -2.15 31.30
N GLY A 28 1.90 -1.06 31.16
CA GLY A 28 3.19 -1.06 30.45
C GLY A 28 3.07 -1.18 28.92
N PHE A 29 1.85 -1.09 28.39
CA PHE A 29 1.55 -1.14 26.97
C PHE A 29 1.89 0.17 26.27
N LYS A 30 2.52 0.09 25.10
CA LYS A 30 2.81 1.26 24.25
C LYS A 30 2.14 1.12 22.91
N LYS A 31 1.17 1.97 22.63
CA LYS A 31 0.40 1.93 21.38
C LYS A 31 1.28 1.97 20.12
N GLU A 32 2.40 2.71 20.16
CA GLU A 32 3.35 2.82 19.04
C GLU A 32 3.97 1.49 18.58
N GLU A 33 4.05 0.49 19.46
CA GLU A 33 4.64 -0.82 19.15
C GLU A 33 3.63 -1.80 18.53
N TRP A 34 2.34 -1.42 18.46
CA TRP A 34 1.22 -2.30 18.07
C TRP A 34 0.42 -1.77 16.86
N GLY A 35 1.06 -0.95 16.03
CA GLY A 35 0.57 -0.64 14.69
C GLY A 35 0.64 -1.86 13.77
N PRO A 36 -0.21 -1.94 12.72
CA PRO A 36 0.00 -2.90 11.65
C PRO A 36 1.33 -2.62 10.94
N LEU A 37 1.96 -3.68 10.41
CA LEU A 37 3.18 -3.57 9.61
C LEU A 37 2.98 -2.54 8.49
N GLN A 38 3.96 -1.65 8.32
CA GLN A 38 3.96 -0.61 7.30
C GLN A 38 4.76 -1.06 6.08
N ALA A 39 4.28 -0.69 4.88
CA ALA A 39 5.04 -0.83 3.63
C ALA A 39 5.68 0.50 3.28
N ARG A 40 6.86 0.45 2.64
CA ARG A 40 7.37 1.60 1.88
C ARG A 40 6.45 1.87 0.71
N VAL A 41 6.14 3.14 0.45
CA VAL A 41 5.25 3.57 -0.65
C VAL A 41 6.00 4.57 -1.51
N GLU A 42 6.01 4.32 -2.82
CA GLU A 42 6.63 5.18 -3.82
C GLU A 42 5.67 5.33 -5.01
N ILE A 43 5.68 6.51 -5.65
CA ILE A 43 4.76 6.85 -6.74
C ILE A 43 5.57 7.06 -8.02
N TYR A 44 5.14 6.43 -9.10
CA TYR A 44 5.68 6.66 -10.44
C TYR A 44 4.56 7.14 -11.38
N LYS A 45 4.60 8.43 -11.73
CA LYS A 45 3.70 9.10 -12.69
C LYS A 45 2.20 8.75 -12.52
N GLY A 46 1.74 8.76 -11.27
CA GLY A 46 0.35 8.48 -10.89
C GLY A 46 0.09 7.05 -10.40
N LEU A 47 0.98 6.10 -10.70
CA LEU A 47 0.88 4.73 -10.18
C LEU A 47 1.50 4.62 -8.79
N VAL A 48 0.77 4.02 -7.84
CA VAL A 48 1.22 3.80 -6.46
C VAL A 48 1.77 2.38 -6.32
N PHE A 49 3.04 2.25 -5.92
CA PHE A 49 3.68 0.98 -5.62
C PHE A 49 4.01 0.87 -4.13
N ALA A 50 4.05 -0.35 -3.61
CA ALA A 50 4.39 -0.62 -2.21
C ALA A 50 5.33 -1.82 -2.09
N ASN A 51 6.26 -1.76 -1.14
CA ASN A 51 7.21 -2.83 -0.84
C ASN A 51 7.40 -2.98 0.69
N TRP A 52 7.39 -4.21 1.18
CA TRP A 52 7.59 -4.51 2.61
C TRP A 52 9.06 -4.56 3.01
N ASP A 53 9.96 -4.86 2.07
CA ASP A 53 11.38 -5.05 2.35
C ASP A 53 12.09 -3.70 2.51
N PRO A 54 12.63 -3.37 3.70
CA PRO A 54 13.35 -2.13 3.91
C PRO A 54 14.67 -2.08 3.12
N GLU A 55 15.28 -3.23 2.83
CA GLU A 55 16.58 -3.33 2.16
C GLU A 55 16.46 -3.44 0.64
N ALA A 56 15.23 -3.49 0.10
CA ALA A 56 15.00 -3.48 -1.33
C ALA A 56 15.43 -2.14 -1.97
N PRO A 57 15.83 -2.14 -3.26
CA PRO A 57 16.08 -0.89 -3.98
C PRO A 57 14.85 0.02 -3.99
N ASP A 58 15.06 1.32 -4.22
CA ASP A 58 13.97 2.27 -4.50
C ASP A 58 13.23 1.88 -5.80
N LEU A 59 12.03 2.45 -5.99
CA LEU A 59 11.16 2.10 -7.11
C LEU A 59 11.82 2.40 -8.46
N LEU A 60 12.52 3.52 -8.59
CA LEU A 60 13.13 3.92 -9.86
C LEU A 60 14.26 2.96 -10.24
N THR A 61 15.09 2.59 -9.27
CA THR A 61 16.13 1.57 -9.43
C THR A 61 15.54 0.20 -9.79
N TYR A 62 14.43 -0.20 -9.15
CA TYR A 62 13.73 -1.45 -9.48
C TYR A 62 13.16 -1.46 -10.90
N LEU A 63 12.52 -0.36 -11.34
CA LEU A 63 11.93 -0.24 -12.67
C LEU A 63 12.99 -0.18 -13.77
N SER A 64 14.19 0.31 -13.45
CA SER A 64 15.35 0.28 -14.36
C SER A 64 15.01 0.88 -15.75
N ASP A 65 15.41 0.19 -16.81
CA ASP A 65 15.18 0.57 -18.21
C ASP A 65 13.75 0.32 -18.70
N ALA A 66 12.83 -0.15 -17.85
CA ALA A 66 11.41 -0.26 -18.20
C ALA A 66 10.70 1.11 -18.24
N THR A 67 11.27 2.13 -17.59
CA THR A 67 10.66 3.45 -17.42
C THR A 67 10.25 4.15 -18.74
N PRO A 68 11.06 4.18 -19.82
CA PRO A 68 10.65 4.83 -21.06
C PRO A 68 9.45 4.15 -21.73
N TYR A 69 9.26 2.85 -21.51
CA TYR A 69 8.11 2.11 -22.02
C TYR A 69 6.84 2.47 -21.27
N MET A 70 6.92 2.63 -19.94
CA MET A 70 5.81 3.09 -19.10
C MET A 70 5.39 4.53 -19.46
N ASP A 71 6.36 5.38 -19.76
CA ASP A 71 6.16 6.79 -20.10
C ASP A 71 5.31 6.99 -21.36
N THR A 72 5.34 6.02 -22.28
CA THR A 72 4.51 6.06 -23.50
C THR A 72 3.02 6.19 -23.20
N MET A 73 2.58 5.72 -22.03
CA MET A 73 1.22 5.84 -21.50
C MET A 73 1.12 6.92 -20.42
N LEU A 74 2.06 6.93 -19.47
CA LEU A 74 1.92 7.69 -18.23
C LEU A 74 2.34 9.17 -18.34
N ASP A 75 3.15 9.53 -19.34
CA ASP A 75 3.78 10.86 -19.44
C ASP A 75 3.49 11.56 -20.77
N ARG A 76 2.30 11.33 -21.33
CA ARG A 76 1.91 11.88 -22.64
C ARG A 76 1.48 13.35 -22.59
N SER A 77 1.21 13.86 -21.39
CA SER A 77 0.67 15.18 -21.13
C SER A 77 1.19 15.68 -19.79
N GLU A 78 1.48 16.97 -19.68
CA GLU A 78 1.86 17.62 -18.42
C GLU A 78 0.78 17.48 -17.34
N ALA A 79 -0.48 17.23 -17.72
CA ALA A 79 -1.58 16.98 -16.80
C ALA A 79 -1.53 15.59 -16.13
N GLY A 80 -0.68 14.68 -16.59
CA GLY A 80 -0.62 13.30 -16.11
C GLY A 80 -1.82 12.45 -16.54
N THR A 81 -2.15 11.44 -15.72
CA THR A 81 -3.23 10.47 -15.99
C THR A 81 -4.20 10.39 -14.81
N GLU A 82 -5.45 10.04 -15.10
CA GLU A 82 -6.48 9.76 -14.09
C GLU A 82 -7.14 8.39 -14.33
N ALA A 83 -7.55 7.72 -13.24
CA ALA A 83 -8.30 6.49 -13.31
C ALA A 83 -9.80 6.78 -13.38
N ILE A 84 -10.51 6.16 -14.33
CA ILE A 84 -11.95 6.35 -14.52
C ILE A 84 -12.73 5.31 -13.71
N GLY A 85 -13.72 5.77 -12.95
CA GLY A 85 -14.73 4.91 -12.34
C GLY A 85 -14.17 3.98 -11.25
N VAL A 86 -14.76 2.78 -11.16
CA VAL A 86 -14.44 1.77 -10.14
C VAL A 86 -13.70 0.59 -10.72
N MET A 87 -12.84 -0.03 -9.91
CA MET A 87 -12.08 -1.21 -10.32
C MET A 87 -12.97 -2.45 -10.49
N GLN A 88 -12.98 -3.03 -11.68
CA GLN A 88 -13.61 -4.33 -11.92
C GLN A 88 -12.78 -5.44 -11.25
N LYS A 89 -13.46 -6.41 -10.61
CA LYS A 89 -12.84 -7.54 -9.90
C LYS A 89 -13.49 -8.86 -10.31
N TRP A 90 -12.69 -9.87 -10.64
CA TRP A 90 -13.14 -11.23 -10.96
C TRP A 90 -12.08 -12.26 -10.54
N VAL A 91 -12.42 -13.54 -10.57
CA VAL A 91 -11.53 -14.64 -10.16
C VAL A 91 -11.26 -15.53 -11.37
N ILE A 92 -9.98 -15.82 -11.62
CA ILE A 92 -9.55 -16.82 -12.60
C ILE A 92 -8.79 -17.91 -11.83
N PRO A 93 -9.20 -19.19 -11.91
CA PRO A 93 -8.53 -20.29 -11.22
C PRO A 93 -7.28 -20.75 -11.99
N CYS A 94 -6.29 -19.86 -12.12
CA CYS A 94 -5.00 -20.17 -12.76
C CYS A 94 -3.82 -19.65 -11.92
N ASN A 95 -2.60 -20.01 -12.30
CA ASN A 95 -1.41 -19.43 -11.68
C ASN A 95 -1.22 -17.99 -12.18
N TRP A 96 -0.91 -17.06 -11.26
CA TRP A 96 -0.72 -15.64 -11.58
C TRP A 96 0.40 -15.36 -12.59
N LYS A 97 1.37 -16.28 -12.75
CA LYS A 97 2.44 -16.14 -13.75
C LYS A 97 1.93 -16.20 -15.18
N ALA A 98 0.84 -16.94 -15.44
CA ALA A 98 0.29 -17.06 -16.79
C ALA A 98 -0.13 -15.69 -17.39
N PRO A 99 -1.03 -14.90 -16.77
CA PRO A 99 -1.38 -13.58 -17.29
C PRO A 99 -0.25 -12.54 -17.23
N ALA A 100 0.82 -12.78 -16.46
CA ALA A 100 1.97 -11.88 -16.42
C ALA A 100 2.97 -12.12 -17.56
N GLU A 101 3.01 -13.34 -18.12
CA GLU A 101 3.89 -13.72 -19.24
C GLU A 101 3.27 -13.45 -20.62
N HIS A 102 1.93 -13.42 -20.70
CA HIS A 102 1.18 -13.19 -21.93
C HIS A 102 1.34 -11.78 -22.51
#